data_AF-A0A7S4HPH0-F1
#
_entry.id   AF-A0A7S4HPH0-F1
#
_cell.length_a   1.000
_cell.length_b   1.000
_cell.length_c   1.000
_cell.angle_alpha   90.00
_cell.angle_beta   90.00
_cell.angle_gamma   90.00
#
_symmetry.space_group_name_H-M   'P 1'
#
loop_
_entity.id
_entity.type
_entity.pdbx_description
1 polymer ?
#
loop_
_entity_poly.entity_id
_entity_poly.type
_entity_poly.pdbx_seq_one_letter_code
_entity_poly.pdbx_strand_id
1 'polypeptide(L)'
;PGSIPAGSARDPTRPKMVPWRWNLLPPKQAEKTIFSEITVDNVEFDGKKIEDLFRADIGQKKPKKDISVSSPRSENPEKIQPVVLDRQRCTIIEIIKKRFSEPASLIKKNILEVNLEFLTLDTLAE
;
A
#
# COMPACT_ATOMS: atom_id res chain seq x y z
N PRO A 1 -0.70 -32.82 -9.33
CA PRO A 1 -2.05 -32.49 -8.83
C PRO A 1 -1.96 -31.72 -7.50
N GLY A 2 -2.24 -30.42 -7.52
CA GLY A 2 -2.15 -29.57 -6.33
C GLY A 2 -1.84 -28.14 -6.73
N SER A 3 -2.83 -27.48 -7.33
CA SER A 3 -2.82 -26.05 -7.62
C SER A 3 -2.51 -25.25 -6.35
N ILE A 4 -1.53 -24.34 -6.44
CA ILE A 4 -1.41 -23.19 -5.54
C ILE A 4 -2.81 -22.57 -5.46
N PRO A 5 -3.39 -22.30 -4.27
CA PRO A 5 -4.64 -21.57 -4.21
C PRO A 5 -4.34 -20.14 -4.67
N ALA A 6 -4.51 -19.93 -5.97
CA ALA A 6 -4.61 -18.63 -6.59
C ALA A 6 -5.79 -17.93 -5.92
N GLY A 7 -5.49 -17.03 -4.98
CA GLY A 7 -6.43 -16.13 -4.34
C GLY A 7 -7.71 -16.83 -3.85
N SER A 8 -7.74 -17.18 -2.55
CA SER A 8 -9.01 -17.32 -1.83
C SER A 8 -9.97 -16.24 -2.32
N ALA A 9 -11.12 -16.67 -2.86
CA ALA A 9 -12.14 -15.80 -3.41
C ALA A 9 -12.36 -14.66 -2.40
N ARG A 10 -11.85 -13.46 -2.72
CA ARG A 10 -11.84 -12.36 -1.78
C ARG A 10 -13.29 -12.01 -1.52
N ASP A 11 -13.75 -12.33 -0.31
CA ASP A 11 -15.06 -11.89 0.17
C ASP A 11 -15.17 -10.38 -0.11
N PRO A 12 -16.08 -9.96 -1.00
CA PRO A 12 -16.19 -8.56 -1.41
C PRO A 12 -16.65 -7.67 -0.26
N THR A 13 -17.18 -8.24 0.82
CA THR A 13 -17.62 -7.51 2.02
C THR A 13 -16.47 -7.28 3.03
N ARG A 14 -15.35 -7.98 2.87
CA ARG A 14 -14.19 -7.85 3.76
C ARG A 14 -13.49 -6.50 3.59
N PRO A 15 -13.17 -5.78 4.67
CA PRO A 15 -12.42 -4.53 4.57
C PRO A 15 -11.06 -4.76 3.89
N LYS A 16 -10.62 -3.78 3.10
CA LYS A 16 -9.25 -3.80 2.56
C LYS A 16 -8.27 -3.70 3.71
N MET A 17 -7.29 -4.59 3.76
CA MET A 17 -6.28 -4.67 4.81
C MET A 17 -4.97 -4.01 4.38
N VAL A 18 -4.22 -3.46 5.33
CA VAL A 18 -2.83 -3.05 5.12
C VAL A 18 -2.03 -4.27 4.68
N PRO A 19 -1.35 -4.24 3.53
CA PRO A 19 -0.67 -5.41 3.02
C PRO A 19 0.60 -5.71 3.82
N TRP A 20 0.73 -6.97 4.27
CA TRP A 20 2.01 -7.50 4.76
C TRP A 20 2.89 -7.87 3.56
N ARG A 21 3.96 -7.11 3.34
CA ARG A 21 4.88 -7.29 2.20
C ARG A 21 6.04 -8.24 2.54
N TRP A 22 5.72 -9.47 2.92
CA TRP A 22 6.73 -10.51 3.07
C TRP A 22 7.31 -10.95 1.71
N ASN A 23 8.58 -11.32 1.73
CA ASN A 23 9.21 -12.02 0.61
C ASN A 23 8.86 -13.50 0.73
N LEU A 24 7.92 -13.95 -0.09
CA LEU A 24 7.52 -15.35 -0.13
C LEU A 24 8.66 -16.20 -0.67
N LEU A 25 8.94 -17.30 0.04
CA LEU A 25 9.82 -18.33 -0.49
C LEU A 25 9.09 -19.09 -1.60
N PRO A 26 9.73 -19.30 -2.77
CA PRO A 26 9.23 -20.21 -3.78
C PRO A 26 8.94 -21.60 -3.17
N PRO A 27 7.83 -22.27 -3.52
CA PRO A 27 7.43 -23.54 -2.88
C PRO A 27 8.55 -24.60 -2.87
N LYS A 28 9.26 -24.76 -3.99
CA LYS A 28 10.39 -25.70 -4.13
C LYS A 28 11.56 -25.42 -3.19
N GLN A 29 11.72 -24.17 -2.75
CA GLN A 29 12.74 -23.77 -1.79
C GLN A 29 12.23 -23.97 -0.35
N ALA A 30 10.96 -23.68 -0.09
CA ALA A 30 10.34 -23.85 1.22
C ALA A 30 10.37 -25.31 1.70
N GLU A 31 10.15 -26.28 0.80
CA GLU A 31 10.17 -27.73 1.10
C GLU A 31 11.50 -28.22 1.71
N LYS A 32 12.62 -27.53 1.45
CA LYS A 32 13.95 -27.89 1.97
C LYS A 32 14.36 -27.10 3.22
N THR A 33 13.41 -26.40 3.84
CA THR A 33 13.67 -25.50 4.97
C THR A 33 12.72 -25.82 6.11
N ILE A 34 12.90 -25.14 7.25
CA ILE A 34 12.02 -25.22 8.42
C ILE A 34 10.54 -24.94 8.10
N PHE A 35 10.25 -24.22 7.01
CA PHE A 35 8.88 -23.92 6.59
C PHE A 35 8.09 -25.16 6.13
N SER A 36 8.77 -26.28 5.82
CA SER A 36 8.12 -27.55 5.51
C SER A 36 7.44 -28.21 6.71
N GLU A 37 7.88 -27.87 7.92
CA GLU A 37 7.38 -28.44 9.18
C GLU A 37 6.36 -27.53 9.87
N ILE A 38 6.21 -26.28 9.41
CA ILE A 38 5.31 -25.30 10.00
C ILE A 38 3.93 -25.39 9.34
N THR A 39 2.96 -25.91 10.08
CA THR A 39 1.53 -25.86 9.70
C THR A 39 0.84 -24.69 10.40
N VAL A 40 0.34 -23.74 9.63
CA VAL A 40 -0.37 -22.55 10.14
C VAL A 40 -1.84 -22.81 10.49
N ASP A 41 -2.39 -23.96 10.09
CA ASP A 41 -3.80 -24.31 10.28
C ASP A 41 -4.20 -24.46 11.76
N ASN A 42 -3.23 -24.72 12.64
CA ASN A 42 -3.45 -24.90 14.07
C ASN A 42 -3.28 -23.59 14.87
N VAL A 43 -3.02 -22.47 14.20
CA VAL A 43 -2.89 -21.17 14.87
C VAL A 43 -4.26 -20.54 14.95
N GLU A 44 -4.85 -20.55 16.15
CA GLU A 44 -6.08 -19.79 16.41
C GLU A 44 -5.78 -18.30 16.51
N PHE A 45 -6.46 -17.50 15.70
CA PHE A 45 -6.42 -16.03 15.79
C PHE A 45 -7.82 -15.43 15.65
N ASP A 46 -8.04 -14.33 16.36
CA ASP A 46 -9.25 -13.53 16.22
C ASP A 46 -9.16 -12.69 14.93
N GLY A 47 -9.72 -13.24 13.85
CA GLY A 47 -9.72 -12.58 12.54
C GLY A 47 -10.40 -11.21 12.55
N LYS A 48 -11.45 -11.00 13.37
CA LYS A 48 -12.15 -9.71 13.45
C LYS A 48 -11.28 -8.65 14.09
N LYS A 49 -10.59 -9.00 15.19
CA LYS A 49 -9.66 -8.08 15.85
C LYS A 49 -8.48 -7.71 14.95
N ILE A 50 -7.94 -8.65 14.20
CA ILE A 50 -6.88 -8.37 13.22
C ILE A 50 -7.40 -7.47 12.11
N GLU A 51 -8.59 -7.73 11.60
CA GLU A 51 -9.26 -6.88 10.62
C GLU A 51 -9.39 -5.45 11.15
N ASP A 52 -9.98 -5.27 12.33
CA ASP A 52 -10.18 -3.96 12.96
C ASP A 52 -8.90 -3.20 13.29
N LEU A 53 -7.77 -3.88 13.48
CA LEU A 53 -6.49 -3.23 13.75
C LEU A 53 -5.74 -2.81 12.47
N PHE A 54 -5.90 -3.59 11.40
CA PHE A 54 -5.10 -3.45 10.18
C PHE A 54 -5.93 -3.12 8.95
N ARG A 55 -7.15 -2.61 9.08
CA ARG A 55 -7.88 -2.06 7.93
C ARG A 55 -7.09 -0.90 7.31
N ALA A 56 -7.06 -0.86 5.99
CA ALA A 56 -6.34 0.14 5.19
C ALA A 56 -6.98 1.54 5.22
N ASP A 57 -8.14 1.69 5.86
CA ASP A 57 -8.87 2.95 6.06
C ASP A 57 -8.59 3.59 7.44
N ILE A 58 -7.93 2.87 8.37
CA ILE A 58 -7.58 3.38 9.70
C ILE A 58 -6.52 4.46 9.58
N GLY A 59 -6.92 5.70 9.88
CA GLY A 59 -6.08 6.90 9.73
C GLY A 59 -6.72 7.97 8.84
N GLN A 60 -7.78 7.62 8.10
CA GLN A 60 -8.59 8.63 7.44
C GLN A 60 -9.49 9.28 8.50
N LYS A 61 -9.32 10.59 8.71
CA LYS A 61 -10.24 11.38 9.52
C LYS A 61 -11.65 11.02 9.07
N LYS A 62 -12.49 10.51 9.98
CA LYS A 62 -13.94 10.51 9.72
C LYS A 62 -14.27 11.88 9.15
N PRO A 63 -14.97 11.99 8.00
CA PRO A 63 -15.36 13.29 7.48
C PRO A 63 -16.05 14.01 8.64
N LYS A 64 -15.43 15.10 9.11
CA LYS A 64 -16.03 15.90 10.18
C LYS A 64 -17.34 16.41 9.60
N LYS A 65 -18.43 15.87 10.13
CA LYS A 65 -19.79 16.33 9.83
C LYS A 65 -19.82 17.84 10.08
N ASP A 66 -20.06 18.57 8.99
CA ASP A 66 -20.61 19.91 8.87
C ASP A 66 -20.13 20.98 9.86
N ILE A 67 -19.18 21.80 9.42
CA ILE A 67 -19.16 23.21 9.78
C ILE A 67 -19.43 23.99 8.49
N SER A 68 -20.63 24.53 8.41
CA SER A 68 -21.08 25.44 7.36
C SER A 68 -20.19 26.67 7.30
N VAL A 69 -19.29 26.75 6.33
CA VAL A 69 -18.73 28.02 5.87
C VAL A 69 -18.74 28.01 4.34
N SER A 70 -19.57 28.89 3.81
CA SER A 70 -19.78 29.17 2.39
C SER A 70 -18.47 29.49 1.66
N SER A 71 -18.09 28.64 0.71
CA SER A 71 -17.28 28.95 -0.48
C SER A 71 -17.37 27.76 -1.44
N PRO A 72 -17.39 27.96 -2.77
CA PRO A 72 -17.59 26.87 -3.72
C PRO A 72 -16.33 26.01 -3.80
N ARG A 73 -16.22 25.03 -2.90
CA ARG A 73 -15.15 24.03 -2.91
C ARG A 73 -15.61 22.84 -3.75
N SER A 74 -14.99 22.71 -4.93
CA SER A 74 -14.62 21.46 -5.61
C SER A 74 -15.49 20.23 -5.29
N GLU A 75 -16.33 19.86 -6.26
CA GLU A 75 -17.24 18.70 -6.34
C GLU A 75 -16.56 17.31 -6.32
N ASN A 76 -15.56 17.08 -5.48
CA ASN A 76 -15.05 15.74 -5.23
C ASN A 76 -14.93 15.52 -3.72
N PRO A 77 -15.96 14.95 -3.07
CA PRO A 77 -15.84 14.52 -1.68
C PRO A 77 -14.64 13.57 -1.57
N GLU A 78 -13.84 13.79 -0.53
CA GLU A 78 -12.61 13.08 -0.17
C GLU A 78 -12.70 11.59 -0.50
N LYS A 79 -12.26 11.21 -1.71
CA LYS A 79 -12.12 9.82 -2.10
C LYS A 79 -11.06 9.23 -1.20
N ILE A 80 -11.49 8.39 -0.27
CA ILE A 80 -10.68 7.48 0.53
C ILE A 80 -9.62 6.88 -0.39
N GLN A 81 -8.38 7.37 -0.32
CA GLN A 81 -7.28 6.77 -1.08
C GLN A 81 -6.80 5.56 -0.26
N PRO A 82 -7.01 4.33 -0.72
CA PRO A 82 -6.51 3.17 -0.01
C PRO A 82 -4.99 3.27 0.05
N VAL A 83 -4.43 3.19 1.26
CA VAL A 83 -2.97 3.11 1.44
C VAL A 83 -2.56 1.66 1.18
N VAL A 84 -2.00 1.41 0.00
CA VAL A 84 -1.58 0.07 -0.47
C VAL A 84 -0.11 -0.24 -0.15
N LEU A 85 0.59 0.71 0.45
CA LEU A 85 1.98 0.59 0.87
C LEU A 85 2.06 0.46 2.39
N ASP A 86 3.10 -0.20 2.88
CA ASP A 86 3.38 -0.20 4.32
C ASP A 86 3.79 1.21 4.78
N ARG A 87 3.67 1.45 6.08
CA ARG A 87 3.90 2.76 6.68
C ARG A 87 5.32 3.29 6.43
N GLN A 88 6.34 2.43 6.45
CA GLN A 88 7.72 2.86 6.25
C GLN A 88 7.91 3.40 4.83
N ARG A 89 7.41 2.67 3.83
CA ARG A 89 7.46 3.13 2.42
C ARG A 89 6.64 4.38 2.19
N CYS A 90 5.47 4.51 2.82
CA CYS A 90 4.70 5.77 2.78
C CYS A 90 5.52 6.95 3.31
N THR A 91 6.17 6.80 4.46
CA THR A 91 7.01 7.85 5.05
C THR A 91 8.19 8.21 4.16
N ILE A 92 8.87 7.21 3.57
CA ILE A 92 9.96 7.46 2.61
C ILE A 92 9.45 8.25 1.41
N ILE A 93 8.32 7.85 0.83
CA ILE A 93 7.70 8.57 -0.31
C ILE A 93 7.32 10.00 0.07
N GLU A 94 6.80 10.22 1.28
CA GLU A 94 6.49 11.57 1.77
C GLU A 94 7.74 12.45 1.94
N ILE A 95 8.85 11.86 2.41
CA ILE A 95 10.13 12.57 2.53
C ILE A 95 10.64 12.94 1.13
N ILE A 96 10.66 11.99 0.20
CA ILE A 96 11.07 12.20 -1.19
C ILE A 96 10.20 13.29 -1.84
N LYS A 97 8.87 13.20 -1.72
CA LYS A 97 7.95 14.21 -2.26
C LYS A 97 8.09 15.61 -1.65
N LYS A 98 8.61 15.73 -0.43
CA LYS A 98 8.90 17.04 0.17
C LYS A 98 10.19 17.64 -0.39
N ARG A 99 11.15 16.80 -0.80
CA ARG A 99 12.42 17.21 -1.40
C ARG A 99 12.26 17.51 -2.89
N PHE A 100 11.49 16.70 -3.60
CA PHE A 100 11.14 16.87 -5.01
C PHE A 100 9.74 17.47 -5.12
N SER A 101 9.70 18.79 -5.28
CA SER A 101 8.45 19.56 -5.35
C SER A 101 7.66 19.35 -6.66
N GLU A 102 8.29 18.69 -7.63
CA GLU A 102 7.74 18.47 -8.96
C GLU A 102 6.52 17.53 -8.92
N PRO A 103 5.49 17.81 -9.73
CA PRO A 103 4.36 16.92 -9.83
C PRO A 103 4.77 15.59 -10.48
N ALA A 104 4.18 14.49 -10.03
CA ALA A 104 4.48 13.15 -10.54
C ALA A 104 4.31 13.01 -12.08
N SER A 105 3.44 13.81 -12.69
CA SER A 105 3.28 13.90 -14.14
C SER A 105 4.53 14.42 -14.86
N LEU A 106 5.19 15.45 -14.29
CA LEU A 106 6.41 16.03 -14.83
C LEU A 106 7.58 15.04 -14.68
N ILE A 107 7.71 14.42 -13.50
CA ILE A 107 8.70 13.36 -13.24
C ILE A 107 8.54 12.23 -14.27
N LYS A 108 7.31 11.74 -14.45
CA LYS A 108 7.01 10.70 -15.44
C LYS A 108 7.41 11.12 -16.86
N LYS A 109 7.08 12.34 -17.26
CA LYS A 109 7.42 12.88 -18.59
C LYS A 109 8.94 12.88 -18.78
N ASN A 110 9.70 13.45 -17.85
CA ASN A 110 11.15 13.55 -17.96
C ASN A 110 11.86 12.18 -17.95
N ILE A 111 11.32 11.19 -17.21
CA ILE A 111 11.82 9.81 -17.27
C ILE A 111 11.57 9.21 -18.66
N LEU A 112 10.36 9.35 -19.20
CA LEU A 112 9.99 8.80 -20.51
C LEU A 112 10.74 9.46 -21.66
N GLU A 113 11.04 10.75 -21.54
CA GLU A 113 11.78 11.53 -22.54
C GLU A 113 13.30 11.45 -22.35
N VAL A 114 13.78 10.72 -21.33
CA VAL A 114 15.21 10.61 -20.98
C VAL A 114 15.87 11.99 -20.89
N ASN A 115 15.19 12.92 -20.22
CA ASN A 115 15.67 14.29 -20.07
C ASN A 115 16.86 14.33 -19.09
N LEU A 116 18.08 14.30 -19.64
CA LEU A 116 19.32 14.25 -18.86
C LEU A 116 19.61 15.52 -18.04
N GLU A 117 19.00 16.65 -18.39
CA GLU A 117 19.10 17.88 -17.58
C GLU A 117 18.27 17.76 -16.30
N PHE A 118 17.19 16.98 -16.34
CA PHE A 118 16.34 16.70 -15.19
C PHE A 118 16.81 15.48 -14.40
N LEU A 119 17.31 14.45 -15.09
CA LEU A 119 17.78 13.19 -14.52
C LEU A 119 19.26 13.26 -14.09
N THR A 120 19.57 14.22 -13.22
CA THR A 120 20.91 14.36 -12.65
C THR A 120 21.18 13.31 -11.57
N LEU A 121 22.44 13.14 -11.17
CA LEU A 121 22.79 12.26 -10.04
C LEU A 121 22.05 12.67 -8.76
N ASP A 122 21.82 13.96 -8.55
CA ASP A 122 21.06 14.44 -7.38
C ASP A 122 19.58 14.06 -7.43
N THR A 123 19.01 13.82 -8.62
CA THR A 123 17.62 13.35 -8.78
C THR A 123 17.48 11.83 -8.92
N LEU A 124 18.57 11.11 -9.21
CA LEU A 124 18.59 9.65 -9.45
C LEU A 124 19.32 8.81 -8.38
N ALA A 125 20.23 9.40 -7.60
CA ALA A 125 21.09 8.66 -6.66
C ALA A 125 20.52 8.50 -5.24
N GLU A 126 19.33 9.04 -4.97
CA GLU A 126 18.55 8.80 -3.74
C GLU A 126 17.48 7.71 -3.94
#